data_AF-A0A7C7RQ01-F1
#
_entry.id   AF-A0A7C7RQ01-F1
#
_cell.length_a   1.000
_cell.length_b   1.000
_cell.length_c   1.000
_cell.angle_alpha   90.00
_cell.angle_beta   90.00
_cell.angle_gamma   90.00
#
_symmetry.space_group_name_H-M   'P 1'
#
loop_
_entity.id
_entity.type
_entity.pdbx_description
1 polymer ?
#
loop_
_entity_poly.entity_id
_entity_poly.type
_entity_poly.pdbx_seq_one_letter_code
_entity_poly.pdbx_strand_id
1 'polypeptide(L)'
;MLKNKRLLMNIFLLLVLAVAFAGCINYEEEIVLKEDGSGTTMIHYSIDEGFIKMMKESDTKDAESLAELEALLSGEKIREALEVEGITVKDIQAWSQTGRHHIIAKIAFKDINKLPPRPILFSGEEESGEKEEIILWGPFFRERKSTLLKEGDTLVYRSEFLAEPQEEEEETDEDLDELLGLAFSSWTFRYILKLPYFKIIYVTPDARVEENTVIWEFPLSYFKGKEKL
;
A
#
# COMPACT_ATOMS: atom_id res chain seq x y z
N MET A 1 36.92 15.66 29.40
CA MET A 1 36.85 14.56 28.40
C MET A 1 35.71 13.56 28.61
N LEU A 2 35.25 13.26 29.85
CA LEU A 2 34.17 12.27 30.08
C LEU A 2 32.75 12.74 29.68
N LYS A 3 32.44 14.04 29.74
CA LYS A 3 31.12 14.58 29.35
C LYS A 3 30.79 14.36 27.86
N ASN A 4 31.79 14.45 26.98
CA ASN A 4 31.58 14.30 25.54
C ASN A 4 31.30 12.85 25.14
N LYS A 5 31.80 11.86 25.91
CA LYS A 5 31.54 10.43 25.65
C LYS A 5 30.07 10.05 25.92
N ARG A 6 29.46 10.60 26.98
CA ARG A 6 28.04 10.37 27.28
C ARG A 6 27.13 11.02 26.23
N LEU A 7 27.46 12.22 25.78
CA LEU A 7 26.71 12.89 24.71
C LEU A 7 26.77 12.12 23.39
N LEU A 8 27.96 11.68 22.97
CA LEU A 8 28.14 10.85 21.77
C LEU A 8 27.40 9.52 21.86
N MET A 9 27.42 8.87 23.03
CA MET A 9 26.71 7.62 23.26
C MET A 9 25.19 7.81 23.19
N ASN A 10 24.66 8.91 23.74
CA ASN A 10 23.24 9.23 23.64
C ASN A 10 22.81 9.56 22.21
N ILE A 11 23.61 10.33 21.46
CA ILE A 11 23.35 10.62 20.04
C ILE A 11 23.36 9.33 19.21
N PHE A 12 24.34 8.45 19.45
CA PHE A 12 24.41 7.17 18.77
C PHE A 12 23.21 6.27 19.10
N LEU A 13 22.79 6.20 20.37
CA LEU A 13 21.62 5.45 20.78
C LEU A 13 20.34 5.98 20.12
N LEU A 14 20.18 7.31 20.06
CA LEU A 14 19.03 7.97 19.44
C LEU A 14 19.00 7.76 17.92
N LEU A 15 20.17 7.75 17.27
CA LEU A 15 20.32 7.43 15.86
C LEU A 15 19.99 5.96 15.56
N VAL A 16 20.49 5.03 16.38
CA VAL A 16 20.19 3.58 16.26
C VAL A 16 18.69 3.33 16.47
N LEU A 17 18.07 4.03 17.44
CA LEU A 17 16.64 3.95 17.68
C LEU A 17 15.84 4.50 16.50
N ALA A 18 16.23 5.63 15.92
CA ALA A 18 15.57 6.20 14.75
C ALA A 18 15.66 5.30 13.50
N VAL A 19 16.77 4.57 13.32
CA VAL A 19 16.92 3.61 12.21
C VAL A 19 16.12 2.33 12.44
N ALA A 20 15.94 1.90 13.70
CA ALA A 20 15.19 0.70 14.03
C ALA A 20 13.68 0.81 13.75
N PHE A 21 13.13 2.03 13.63
CA PHE A 21 11.72 2.26 13.32
C PHE A 21 11.44 2.63 11.85
N ALA A 22 12.46 2.60 10.98
CA ALA A 22 12.25 2.86 9.56
C ALA A 22 11.72 1.61 8.85
N GLY A 23 10.40 1.53 8.64
CA GLY A 23 9.83 0.72 7.55
C GLY A 23 8.74 -0.28 7.90
N CYS A 24 7.83 -0.06 8.86
CA CYS A 24 6.95 -1.16 9.32
C CYS A 24 6.06 -1.78 8.22
N ILE A 25 5.58 -1.02 7.24
CA ILE A 25 4.92 -1.59 6.05
C ILE A 25 5.41 -0.90 4.78
N ASN A 26 5.74 -1.70 3.77
CA ASN A 26 6.02 -1.21 2.43
C ASN A 26 5.01 -1.80 1.46
N TYR A 27 4.36 -0.92 0.71
CA TYR A 27 3.56 -1.27 -0.45
C TYR A 27 4.36 -0.91 -1.70
N GLU A 28 4.65 -1.91 -2.52
CA GLU A 28 5.20 -1.69 -3.85
C GLU A 28 4.24 -2.25 -4.90
N GLU A 29 3.90 -1.43 -5.88
CA GLU A 29 3.15 -1.87 -7.04
C GLU A 29 3.92 -1.56 -8.30
N GLU A 30 4.10 -2.59 -9.12
CA GLU A 30 4.66 -2.46 -10.45
C GLU A 30 3.59 -2.78 -11.48
N ILE A 31 3.40 -1.92 -12.48
CA ILE A 31 2.58 -2.15 -13.66
C ILE A 31 3.48 -2.12 -14.89
N VAL A 32 3.37 -3.15 -15.73
CA VAL A 32 3.92 -3.15 -17.10
C VAL A 32 2.75 -3.02 -18.06
N LEU A 33 2.67 -1.89 -18.76
CA LEU A 33 1.53 -1.53 -19.61
C LEU A 33 1.90 -1.57 -21.09
N LYS A 34 1.01 -2.13 -21.92
CA LYS A 34 1.13 -2.22 -23.38
C LYS A 34 0.31 -1.12 -24.07
N GLU A 35 0.55 -0.95 -25.37
CA GLU A 35 -0.15 0.01 -26.25
C GLU A 35 -1.67 -0.16 -26.27
N ASP A 36 -2.16 -1.39 -26.15
CA ASP A 36 -3.60 -1.71 -26.17
C ASP A 36 -4.29 -1.54 -24.81
N GLY A 37 -3.57 -1.06 -23.78
CA GLY A 37 -4.08 -0.93 -22.42
C GLY A 37 -4.08 -2.23 -21.62
N SER A 38 -3.63 -3.35 -22.18
CA SER A 38 -3.42 -4.60 -21.44
C SER A 38 -2.05 -4.61 -20.74
N GLY A 39 -1.85 -5.52 -19.80
CA GLY A 39 -0.57 -5.55 -19.08
C GLY A 39 -0.48 -6.60 -17.98
N THR A 40 0.56 -6.44 -17.17
CA THR A 40 0.76 -7.21 -15.95
C THR A 40 1.00 -6.26 -14.80
N THR A 41 0.67 -6.71 -13.59
CA THR A 41 1.00 -5.98 -12.38
C THR A 41 1.45 -6.93 -11.29
N MET A 42 2.44 -6.48 -10.54
CA MET A 42 2.91 -7.09 -9.31
C MET A 42 2.51 -6.17 -8.16
N ILE A 43 1.85 -6.73 -7.16
CA ILE A 43 1.59 -6.10 -5.88
C ILE A 43 2.49 -6.78 -4.88
N HIS A 44 3.25 -6.01 -4.12
CA HIS A 44 4.11 -6.50 -3.06
C HIS A 44 3.76 -5.77 -1.76
N TYR A 45 3.20 -6.53 -0.84
CA TYR A 45 3.05 -6.12 0.54
C TYR A 45 4.23 -6.65 1.34
N SER A 46 4.79 -5.82 2.19
CA SER A 46 5.83 -6.23 3.13
C SER A 46 5.52 -5.64 4.50
N ILE A 47 5.11 -6.49 5.44
CA ILE A 47 4.61 -6.12 6.76
C ILE A 47 5.63 -6.57 7.81
N ASP A 48 5.91 -5.73 8.79
CA ASP A 48 6.73 -6.08 9.95
C ASP A 48 6.08 -7.19 10.80
N GLU A 49 6.84 -8.23 11.15
CA GLU A 49 6.31 -9.33 11.95
C GLU A 49 5.98 -8.93 13.39
N GLY A 50 6.64 -7.90 13.93
CA GLY A 50 6.29 -7.30 15.21
C GLY A 50 4.92 -6.63 15.17
N PHE A 51 4.59 -5.95 14.06
CA PHE A 51 3.24 -5.42 13.83
C PHE A 51 2.20 -6.53 13.69
N ILE A 52 2.48 -7.60 12.94
CA ILE A 52 1.58 -8.76 12.85
C ILE A 52 1.33 -9.38 14.23
N LYS A 53 2.39 -9.53 15.03
CA LYS A 53 2.28 -10.05 16.39
C LYS A 53 1.40 -9.14 17.26
N MET A 54 1.59 -7.82 17.16
CA MET A 54 0.77 -6.84 17.88
C MET A 54 -0.71 -6.96 17.51
N MET A 55 -1.04 -7.05 16.21
CA MET A 55 -2.42 -7.27 15.75
C MET A 55 -3.00 -8.60 16.27
N LYS A 56 -2.22 -9.69 16.19
CA LYS A 56 -2.64 -10.98 16.74
C LYS A 56 -2.90 -10.91 18.24
N GLU A 57 -2.13 -10.13 18.98
CA GLU A 57 -2.27 -9.93 20.43
C GLU A 57 -3.49 -9.05 20.78
N SER A 58 -3.78 -8.00 20.00
CA SER A 58 -4.96 -7.14 20.19
C SER A 58 -6.28 -7.85 19.84
N ASP A 59 -6.29 -8.65 18.78
CA ASP A 59 -7.49 -9.33 18.27
C ASP A 59 -7.72 -10.72 18.91
N THR A 60 -6.92 -11.09 19.92
CA THR A 60 -7.02 -12.41 20.61
C THR A 60 -8.38 -12.74 21.23
N LYS A 61 -9.34 -11.82 21.25
CA LYS A 61 -10.64 -12.05 21.85
C LYS A 61 -11.61 -12.77 20.93
N ASP A 62 -11.35 -12.82 19.62
CA ASP A 62 -12.20 -13.51 18.66
C ASP A 62 -11.41 -14.44 17.72
N ALA A 63 -11.91 -15.67 17.58
CA ALA A 63 -11.26 -16.69 16.74
C ALA A 63 -11.49 -16.44 15.25
N GLU A 64 -12.56 -15.74 14.90
CA GLU A 64 -12.90 -15.38 13.51
C GLU A 64 -11.91 -14.34 12.98
N SER A 65 -11.66 -13.25 13.72
CA SER A 65 -10.68 -12.22 13.34
C SER A 65 -9.26 -12.77 13.11
N LEU A 66 -8.82 -13.73 13.94
CA LEU A 66 -7.52 -14.38 13.76
C LEU A 66 -7.46 -15.22 12.47
N ALA A 67 -8.53 -15.94 12.15
CA ALA A 67 -8.61 -16.74 10.93
C ALA A 67 -8.59 -15.83 9.68
N GLU A 68 -9.28 -14.69 9.74
CA GLU A 68 -9.25 -13.70 8.66
C GLU A 68 -7.87 -13.10 8.45
N LEU A 69 -7.19 -12.70 9.54
CA LEU A 69 -5.81 -12.23 9.47
C LEU A 69 -4.87 -13.30 8.90
N GLU A 70 -5.07 -14.57 9.21
CA GLU A 70 -4.27 -15.65 8.65
C GLU A 70 -4.56 -15.91 7.16
N ALA A 71 -5.83 -15.88 6.74
CA ALA A 71 -6.24 -15.99 5.33
C ALA A 71 -5.71 -14.80 4.51
N LEU A 72 -5.63 -13.64 5.12
CA LEU A 72 -5.02 -12.46 4.55
C LEU A 72 -3.51 -12.65 4.36
N LEU A 73 -2.79 -13.03 5.42
CA LEU A 73 -1.34 -13.21 5.39
C LEU A 73 -0.93 -14.32 4.42
N SER A 74 -1.75 -15.36 4.25
CA SER A 74 -1.52 -16.42 3.26
C SER A 74 -1.72 -15.96 1.80
N GLY A 75 -2.34 -14.79 1.59
CA GLY A 75 -2.73 -14.27 0.28
C GLY A 75 -4.01 -14.90 -0.28
N GLU A 76 -4.77 -15.66 0.52
CA GLU A 76 -6.04 -16.26 0.11
C GLU A 76 -7.11 -15.19 -0.15
N LYS A 77 -7.29 -14.24 0.76
CA LYS A 77 -8.21 -13.10 0.56
C LYS A 77 -7.84 -12.25 -0.66
N ILE A 78 -6.54 -12.09 -0.92
CA ILE A 78 -6.04 -11.40 -2.12
C ILE A 78 -6.44 -12.18 -3.38
N ARG A 79 -6.36 -13.51 -3.35
CA ARG A 79 -6.76 -14.36 -4.47
C ARG A 79 -8.23 -14.16 -4.78
N GLU A 80 -9.10 -14.30 -3.77
CA GLU A 80 -10.56 -14.16 -3.89
C GLU A 80 -10.93 -12.81 -4.52
N ALA A 81 -10.37 -11.72 -4.00
CA ALA A 81 -10.66 -10.37 -4.51
C ALA A 81 -10.08 -10.08 -5.91
N LEU A 82 -9.15 -10.91 -6.42
CA LEU A 82 -8.60 -10.80 -7.78
C LEU A 82 -9.30 -11.73 -8.79
N GLU A 83 -10.23 -12.59 -8.35
CA GLU A 83 -11.03 -13.47 -9.22
C GLU A 83 -12.19 -12.73 -9.88
N VAL A 84 -11.87 -11.66 -10.63
CA VAL A 84 -12.84 -10.86 -11.39
C VAL A 84 -12.64 -10.98 -12.89
N GLU A 85 -13.69 -10.66 -13.67
CA GLU A 85 -13.64 -10.73 -15.12
C GLU A 85 -12.52 -9.84 -15.70
N GLY A 86 -11.73 -10.39 -16.62
CA GLY A 86 -10.67 -9.65 -17.32
C GLY A 86 -9.32 -9.61 -16.59
N ILE A 87 -9.26 -10.16 -15.38
CA ILE A 87 -8.01 -10.42 -14.64
C ILE A 87 -7.66 -11.91 -14.71
N THR A 88 -6.35 -12.20 -14.71
CA THR A 88 -5.82 -13.55 -14.54
C THR A 88 -4.73 -13.52 -13.49
N VAL A 89 -4.98 -14.15 -12.35
CA VAL A 89 -3.95 -14.37 -11.33
C VAL A 89 -2.90 -15.32 -11.89
N LYS A 90 -1.64 -14.88 -11.89
CA LYS A 90 -0.49 -15.64 -12.38
C LYS A 90 0.24 -16.35 -11.25
N ASP A 91 0.37 -15.68 -10.12
CA ASP A 91 1.15 -16.15 -8.99
C ASP A 91 0.74 -15.38 -7.74
N ILE A 92 0.65 -16.07 -6.60
CA ILE A 92 0.53 -15.46 -5.28
C ILE A 92 1.47 -16.22 -4.36
N GLN A 93 2.40 -15.50 -3.75
CA GLN A 93 3.38 -16.05 -2.82
C GLN A 93 3.32 -15.28 -1.52
N ALA A 94 3.31 -16.00 -0.40
CA ALA A 94 3.42 -15.44 0.93
C ALA A 94 4.59 -16.12 1.66
N TRP A 95 5.47 -15.34 2.28
CA TRP A 95 6.59 -15.88 3.04
C TRP A 95 7.12 -14.88 4.06
N SER A 96 7.81 -15.39 5.09
CA SER A 96 8.51 -14.58 6.07
C SER A 96 10.00 -14.54 5.79
N GLN A 97 10.61 -13.36 5.80
CA GLN A 97 12.04 -13.16 5.63
C GLN A 97 12.49 -11.91 6.40
N THR A 98 13.61 -12.01 7.12
CA THR A 98 14.25 -10.85 7.78
C THR A 98 13.33 -10.04 8.72
N GLY A 99 12.47 -10.72 9.49
CA GLY A 99 11.53 -10.07 10.42
C GLY A 99 10.32 -9.42 9.73
N ARG A 100 10.07 -9.75 8.46
CA ARG A 100 8.97 -9.22 7.68
C ARG A 100 8.20 -10.36 7.02
N HIS A 101 6.89 -10.19 6.94
CA HIS A 101 6.02 -11.02 6.14
C HIS A 101 5.80 -10.35 4.78
N HIS A 102 6.04 -11.09 3.71
CA HIS A 102 5.92 -10.63 2.34
C HIS A 102 4.78 -11.35 1.65
N ILE A 103 3.97 -10.60 0.92
CA ILE A 103 2.93 -11.15 0.06
C ILE A 103 3.10 -10.52 -1.32
N ILE A 104 3.36 -11.35 -2.33
CA ILE A 104 3.42 -10.92 -3.73
C ILE A 104 2.26 -11.51 -4.50
N ALA A 105 1.47 -10.67 -5.14
CA ALA A 105 0.46 -11.08 -6.11
C ALA A 105 0.86 -10.57 -7.50
N LYS A 106 0.93 -11.48 -8.47
CA LYS A 106 1.16 -11.15 -9.88
C LYS A 106 -0.10 -11.47 -10.67
N ILE A 107 -0.61 -10.48 -11.40
CA ILE A 107 -1.77 -10.66 -12.27
C ILE A 107 -1.49 -10.12 -13.67
N ALA A 108 -2.24 -10.65 -14.63
CA ALA A 108 -2.38 -10.06 -15.95
C ALA A 108 -3.79 -9.49 -16.10
N PHE A 109 -3.93 -8.39 -16.85
CA PHE A 109 -5.22 -7.76 -17.13
C PHE A 109 -5.33 -7.44 -18.62
N LYS A 110 -6.57 -7.47 -19.14
CA LYS A 110 -6.86 -7.18 -20.55
C LYS A 110 -7.04 -5.68 -20.84
N ASP A 111 -7.50 -4.92 -19.86
CA ASP A 111 -7.80 -3.49 -19.99
C ASP A 111 -7.57 -2.80 -18.65
N ILE A 112 -6.61 -1.88 -18.61
CA ILE A 112 -6.25 -1.12 -17.41
C ILE A 112 -7.43 -0.31 -16.85
N ASN A 113 -8.37 0.12 -17.70
CA ASN A 113 -9.55 0.88 -17.29
C ASN A 113 -10.60 0.01 -16.58
N LYS A 114 -10.44 -1.32 -16.61
CA LYS A 114 -11.32 -2.30 -15.98
C LYS A 114 -10.65 -3.02 -14.82
N LEU A 115 -9.48 -2.55 -14.37
CA LEU A 115 -8.94 -3.05 -13.12
C LEU A 115 -9.96 -2.74 -12.00
N PRO A 116 -10.36 -3.75 -11.21
CA PRO A 116 -11.14 -3.48 -10.03
C PRO A 116 -10.30 -2.57 -9.11
N PRO A 117 -10.96 -1.81 -8.24
CA PRO A 117 -10.26 -1.27 -7.09
C PRO A 117 -9.55 -2.46 -6.38
N ARG A 118 -8.31 -2.25 -5.91
CA ARG A 118 -7.44 -3.37 -5.48
C ARG A 118 -7.57 -3.69 -4.00
N PRO A 119 -7.80 -4.96 -3.63
CA PRO A 119 -7.91 -5.34 -2.22
C PRO A 119 -6.62 -4.96 -1.50
N ILE A 120 -6.73 -4.14 -0.47
CA ILE A 120 -5.63 -3.89 0.45
C ILE A 120 -5.86 -4.71 1.70
N LEU A 121 -4.76 -4.98 2.41
CA LEU A 121 -4.66 -6.07 3.37
C LEU A 121 -5.42 -5.90 4.69
N PHE A 122 -6.23 -4.90 4.89
CA PHE A 122 -6.89 -4.70 6.18
C PHE A 122 -8.35 -4.49 5.88
N SER A 123 -9.22 -5.33 6.43
CA SER A 123 -10.67 -5.13 6.49
C SER A 123 -11.05 -4.90 7.95
N GLY A 124 -11.98 -3.99 8.18
CA GLY A 124 -12.64 -3.76 9.45
C GLY A 124 -14.12 -3.68 9.13
N GLU A 125 -14.92 -4.47 9.81
CA GLU A 125 -16.37 -4.40 9.69
C GLU A 125 -16.85 -3.13 10.42
N GLU A 126 -17.63 -2.28 9.76
CA GLU A 126 -18.44 -1.31 10.51
C GLU A 126 -19.60 -2.03 11.18
N GLU A 127 -19.82 -1.76 12.47
CA GLU A 127 -20.93 -2.25 13.30
C GLU A 127 -22.32 -1.70 12.87
N SER A 128 -22.55 -1.35 11.60
CA SER A 128 -23.81 -0.75 11.15
C SER A 128 -24.95 -1.76 10.93
N GLY A 129 -24.72 -3.06 11.13
CA GLY A 129 -25.78 -4.09 11.14
C GLY A 129 -26.38 -4.42 9.77
N GLU A 130 -25.95 -3.74 8.72
CA GLU A 130 -26.09 -4.19 7.33
C GLU A 130 -24.79 -4.87 6.93
N LYS A 131 -24.87 -6.12 6.48
CA LYS A 131 -23.73 -6.86 5.92
C LYS A 131 -23.31 -6.23 4.59
N GLU A 132 -22.67 -5.08 4.64
CA GLU A 132 -21.79 -4.65 3.59
C GLU A 132 -20.40 -5.22 3.93
N GLU A 133 -19.89 -6.11 3.07
CA GLU A 133 -18.49 -6.50 3.12
C GLU A 133 -17.66 -5.25 2.81
N ILE A 134 -17.29 -4.51 3.85
CA ILE A 134 -16.36 -3.39 3.75
C ILE A 134 -14.98 -4.01 3.57
N ILE A 135 -14.62 -4.22 2.31
CA ILE A 135 -13.23 -4.45 1.91
C ILE A 135 -12.51 -3.12 2.17
N LEU A 136 -11.95 -2.93 3.38
CA LEU A 136 -11.18 -1.72 3.66
C LEU A 136 -9.95 -1.70 2.75
N TRP A 137 -9.79 -0.56 2.10
CA TRP A 137 -8.81 -0.33 1.08
C TRP A 137 -7.54 0.23 1.71
N GLY A 138 -6.98 -0.49 2.68
CA GLY A 138 -5.83 -0.02 3.45
C GLY A 138 -6.19 1.23 4.24
N PRO A 139 -5.32 1.69 5.13
CA PRO A 139 -5.70 2.79 6.01
C PRO A 139 -5.93 4.13 5.29
N PHE A 140 -5.82 4.22 3.96
CA PHE A 140 -5.79 5.53 3.29
C PHE A 140 -6.52 5.65 1.96
N PHE A 141 -6.95 4.59 1.25
CA PHE A 141 -7.42 4.75 -0.14
C PHE A 141 -8.75 4.07 -0.45
N ARG A 142 -9.88 4.71 -0.17
CA ARG A 142 -11.21 4.17 -0.51
C ARG A 142 -11.32 3.63 -1.93
N GLU A 143 -10.75 4.33 -2.90
CA GLU A 143 -10.85 3.94 -4.30
C GLU A 143 -9.57 4.29 -5.04
N ARG A 144 -9.21 3.42 -5.97
CA ARG A 144 -8.19 3.73 -6.97
C ARG A 144 -8.75 3.56 -8.36
N LYS A 145 -8.57 4.59 -9.18
CA LYS A 145 -8.96 4.57 -10.58
C LYS A 145 -7.76 4.77 -11.49
N SER A 146 -7.45 3.75 -12.27
CA SER A 146 -6.43 3.84 -13.32
C SER A 146 -7.10 3.99 -14.68
N THR A 147 -6.64 4.94 -15.48
CA THR A 147 -7.15 5.20 -16.82
C THR A 147 -6.03 5.37 -17.83
N LEU A 148 -6.26 4.91 -19.05
CA LEU A 148 -5.40 5.16 -20.20
C LEU A 148 -6.26 5.73 -21.31
N LEU A 149 -6.09 7.02 -21.59
CA LEU A 149 -6.89 7.77 -22.56
C LEU A 149 -6.02 8.20 -23.74
N LYS A 150 -6.61 8.24 -24.93
CA LYS A 150 -5.95 8.81 -26.12
C LYS A 150 -6.35 10.27 -26.29
N GLU A 151 -5.37 11.16 -26.23
CA GLU A 151 -5.53 12.61 -26.44
C GLU A 151 -4.69 13.03 -27.66
N GLY A 152 -5.36 13.11 -28.82
CA GLY A 152 -4.67 13.33 -30.11
C GLY A 152 -3.74 12.15 -30.45
N ASP A 153 -2.46 12.46 -30.63
CA ASP A 153 -1.40 11.47 -30.90
C ASP A 153 -0.71 10.95 -29.62
N THR A 154 -1.17 11.35 -28.44
CA THR A 154 -0.59 10.99 -27.15
C THR A 154 -1.50 10.04 -26.39
N LEU A 155 -0.92 9.10 -25.65
CA LEU A 155 -1.63 8.37 -24.61
C LEU A 155 -1.34 9.00 -23.25
N VAL A 156 -2.39 9.25 -22.49
CA VAL A 156 -2.35 9.81 -21.14
C VAL A 156 -2.74 8.72 -20.17
N TYR A 157 -1.77 8.26 -19.39
CA TYR A 157 -2.01 7.41 -18.24
C TYR A 157 -2.29 8.28 -17.01
N ARG A 158 -3.36 7.97 -16.29
CA ARG A 158 -3.69 8.61 -15.02
C ARG A 158 -4.08 7.55 -13.99
N SER A 159 -3.43 7.56 -12.83
CA SER A 159 -3.89 6.83 -11.66
C SER A 159 -4.29 7.84 -10.61
N GLU A 160 -5.54 7.74 -10.15
CA GLU A 160 -6.10 8.59 -9.10
C GLU A 160 -6.30 7.73 -7.86
N PHE A 161 -5.83 8.24 -6.72
CA PHE A 161 -6.01 7.60 -5.41
C PHE A 161 -6.93 8.50 -4.59
N LEU A 162 -8.13 8.00 -4.28
CA LEU A 162 -9.11 8.71 -3.47
C LEU A 162 -8.94 8.26 -2.03
N ALA A 163 -8.64 9.20 -1.14
CA ALA A 163 -8.59 8.91 0.28
C ALA A 163 -10.00 8.84 0.86
N GLU A 164 -10.18 8.10 1.95
CA GLU A 164 -11.40 8.25 2.72
C GLU A 164 -11.48 9.70 3.22
N PRO A 165 -12.61 10.39 3.02
CA PRO A 165 -12.83 11.64 3.73
C PRO A 165 -12.76 11.28 5.21
N GLN A 166 -11.89 11.95 5.96
CA GLN A 166 -12.01 11.93 7.41
C GLN A 166 -13.36 12.57 7.71
N GLU A 167 -14.40 11.74 7.89
CA GLU A 167 -15.58 12.18 8.61
C GLU A 167 -15.06 12.71 9.95
N GLU A 168 -15.63 13.82 10.44
CA GLU A 168 -15.19 14.44 11.70
C GLU A 168 -15.24 13.38 12.81
N GLU A 169 -14.11 12.71 13.06
CA GLU A 169 -14.03 11.61 14.01
C GLU A 169 -14.46 12.15 15.38
N GLU A 170 -15.39 11.45 16.02
CA GLU A 170 -15.75 11.68 17.41
C GLU A 170 -14.48 11.58 18.25
N GLU A 171 -13.96 12.71 18.76
CA GLU A 171 -12.77 12.87 19.62
C GLU A 171 -11.94 11.58 19.78
N THR A 172 -11.30 11.14 18.69
CA THR A 172 -10.31 10.07 18.78
C THR A 172 -9.17 10.60 19.65
N ASP A 173 -8.71 9.78 20.58
CA ASP A 173 -7.68 10.15 21.56
C ASP A 173 -6.47 10.73 20.79
N GLU A 174 -6.17 12.03 20.95
CA GLU A 174 -5.12 12.74 20.18
C GLU A 174 -3.78 11.97 20.20
N ASP A 175 -3.52 11.27 21.32
CA ASP A 175 -2.34 10.44 21.52
C ASP A 175 -2.28 9.21 20.58
N LEU A 176 -3.43 8.58 20.29
CA LEU A 176 -3.50 7.46 19.35
C LEU A 176 -3.25 7.92 17.92
N ASP A 177 -3.79 9.08 17.57
CA ASP A 177 -3.71 9.63 16.22
C ASP A 177 -2.29 10.12 15.88
N GLU A 178 -1.57 10.67 16.86
CA GLU A 178 -0.14 10.97 16.76
C GLU A 178 0.70 9.69 16.65
N LEU A 179 0.38 8.66 17.44
CA LEU A 179 1.09 7.37 17.41
C LEU A 179 0.91 6.65 16.07
N LEU A 180 -0.30 6.64 15.52
CA LEU A 180 -0.59 6.12 14.19
C LEU A 180 0.14 6.94 13.12
N GLY A 181 0.09 8.27 13.20
CA GLY A 181 0.84 9.16 12.31
C GLY A 181 2.34 8.86 12.28
N LEU A 182 2.94 8.63 13.45
CA LEU A 182 4.35 8.24 13.58
C LEU A 182 4.61 6.84 13.01
N ALA A 183 3.76 5.87 13.30
CA ALA A 183 3.86 4.52 12.74
C ALA A 183 3.82 4.55 11.21
N PHE A 184 2.86 5.29 10.63
CA PHE A 184 2.65 5.40 9.19
C PHE A 184 3.67 6.30 8.48
N SER A 185 4.32 7.23 9.19
CA SER A 185 5.43 8.02 8.61
C SER A 185 6.58 7.14 8.13
N SER A 186 6.71 5.95 8.72
CA SER A 186 7.72 4.96 8.34
C SER A 186 7.28 4.06 7.17
N TRP A 187 6.01 4.14 6.75
CA TRP A 187 5.48 3.28 5.69
C TRP A 187 5.66 3.94 4.35
N THR A 188 6.12 3.19 3.35
CA THR A 188 6.35 3.71 2.01
C THR A 188 5.37 3.11 1.03
N PHE A 189 4.72 3.98 0.26
CA PHE A 189 3.96 3.64 -0.93
C PHE A 189 4.83 3.90 -2.16
N ARG A 190 5.12 2.85 -2.91
CA ARG A 190 5.91 2.92 -4.13
C ARG A 190 5.11 2.40 -5.31
N TYR A 191 4.99 3.22 -6.34
CA TYR A 191 4.23 2.93 -7.54
C TYR A 191 5.11 3.05 -8.77
N ILE A 192 5.22 1.98 -9.54
CA ILE A 192 6.15 1.84 -10.66
C ILE A 192 5.34 1.53 -11.91
N LEU A 193 5.42 2.41 -12.90
CA LEU A 193 4.80 2.22 -14.21
C LEU A 193 5.88 2.04 -15.29
N LYS A 194 5.98 0.82 -15.82
CA LYS A 194 6.87 0.47 -16.93
C LYS A 194 6.12 0.54 -18.25
N LEU A 195 6.67 1.31 -19.17
CA LEU A 195 6.09 1.67 -20.46
C LEU A 195 7.04 1.28 -21.62
N PRO A 196 7.38 -0.02 -21.80
CA PRO A 196 8.47 -0.44 -22.68
C PRO A 196 8.28 -0.05 -24.16
N TYR A 197 7.06 0.24 -24.59
CA TYR A 197 6.71 0.59 -25.97
C TYR A 197 6.48 2.09 -26.18
N PHE A 198 6.57 2.91 -25.13
CA PHE A 198 6.25 4.32 -25.19
C PHE A 198 7.47 5.19 -24.96
N LYS A 199 7.44 6.37 -25.56
CA LYS A 199 8.33 7.47 -25.17
C LYS A 199 7.60 8.33 -24.16
N ILE A 200 8.14 8.43 -22.95
CA ILE A 200 7.61 9.32 -21.92
C ILE A 200 7.90 10.77 -22.32
N ILE A 201 6.86 11.59 -22.44
CA ILE A 201 6.96 13.01 -22.82
C ILE A 201 6.67 13.97 -21.67
N TYR A 202 5.90 13.53 -20.67
CA TYR A 202 5.53 14.30 -19.50
C TYR A 202 5.19 13.36 -18.34
N VAL A 203 5.52 13.80 -17.12
CA VAL A 203 5.14 13.16 -15.86
C VAL A 203 4.82 14.25 -14.83
N THR A 204 4.09 13.91 -13.77
CA THR A 204 3.87 14.84 -12.67
C THR A 204 5.17 15.16 -11.92
N PRO A 205 5.30 16.34 -11.28
CA PRO A 205 6.55 16.77 -10.63
C PRO A 205 7.07 15.83 -9.54
N ASP A 206 6.17 15.09 -8.89
CA ASP A 206 6.51 14.16 -7.80
C ASP A 206 7.04 12.81 -8.31
N ALA A 207 7.10 12.62 -9.62
CA ALA A 207 7.58 11.39 -10.24
C ALA A 207 9.07 11.45 -10.58
N ARG A 208 9.75 10.31 -10.46
CA ARG A 208 11.07 10.07 -11.03
C ARG A 208 10.95 9.24 -12.31
N VAL A 209 11.73 9.58 -13.33
CA VAL A 209 11.76 8.84 -14.61
C VAL A 209 13.11 8.17 -14.80
N GLU A 210 13.09 6.86 -15.07
CA GLU A 210 14.26 6.04 -15.40
C GLU A 210 13.97 5.29 -16.71
N GLU A 211 14.60 5.75 -17.81
CA GLU A 211 14.34 5.25 -19.16
C GLU A 211 12.83 5.32 -19.52
N ASN A 212 12.17 4.17 -19.64
CA ASN A 212 10.74 4.02 -19.90
C ASN A 212 9.96 3.62 -18.64
N THR A 213 10.46 3.97 -17.46
CA THR A 213 9.84 3.67 -16.17
C THR A 213 9.55 4.97 -15.44
N VAL A 214 8.32 5.13 -14.95
CA VAL A 214 7.91 6.21 -14.05
C VAL A 214 7.74 5.65 -12.65
N ILE A 215 8.33 6.31 -11.66
CA ILE A 215 8.35 5.88 -10.27
C ILE A 215 7.80 7.01 -9.41
N TRP A 216 6.74 6.73 -8.67
CA TRP A 216 6.26 7.57 -7.58
C TRP A 216 6.55 6.87 -6.25
N GLU A 217 7.05 7.62 -5.29
CA GLU A 217 7.40 7.08 -3.98
C GLU A 217 7.04 8.11 -2.92
N PHE A 218 6.13 7.75 -2.02
CA PHE A 218 5.58 8.62 -1.00
C PHE A 218 5.61 7.92 0.35
N PRO A 219 5.97 8.60 1.45
CA PRO A 219 5.61 8.12 2.77
C PRO A 219 4.08 8.11 2.89
N LEU A 220 3.48 7.16 3.60
CA LEU A 220 2.01 7.12 3.72
C LEU A 220 1.44 8.34 4.44
N SER A 221 2.23 8.99 5.29
CA SER A 221 1.85 10.28 5.88
C SER A 221 1.58 11.38 4.84
N TYR A 222 2.06 11.24 3.60
CA TYR A 222 1.78 12.16 2.49
C TYR A 222 0.30 12.22 2.11
N PHE A 223 -0.47 11.18 2.44
CA PHE A 223 -1.89 11.07 2.15
C PHE A 223 -2.77 11.69 3.25
N LYS A 224 -2.24 11.92 4.46
CA LYS A 224 -3.02 12.52 5.57
C LYS A 224 -3.51 13.92 5.17
N GLY A 225 -4.82 14.13 5.26
CA GLY A 225 -5.48 15.41 4.92
C GLY A 225 -5.59 15.72 3.43
N LYS A 226 -5.31 14.76 2.53
CA LYS A 226 -5.54 14.92 1.09
C LYS A 226 -6.77 14.12 0.67
N GLU A 227 -7.71 14.76 0.00
CA GLU A 227 -8.87 14.07 -0.58
C GLU A 227 -8.46 13.18 -1.79
N LYS A 228 -7.43 13.59 -2.53
CA LYS A 228 -7.04 12.97 -3.80
C LYS A 228 -5.58 13.19 -4.15
N LEU A 229 -4.99 12.22 -4.87
CA LEU A 229 -3.73 12.34 -5.62
C LEU A 229 -3.87 11.94 -7.09
#